data_AF-A0A1B2HDQ4-F1
#
_entry.id   AF-A0A1B2HDQ4-F1
#
_cell.length_a   1.000
_cell.length_b   1.000
_cell.length_c   1.000
_cell.angle_alpha   90.00
_cell.angle_beta   90.00
_cell.angle_gamma   90.00
#
_symmetry.space_group_name_H-M   'P 1'
#
loop_
_entity.id
_entity.type
_entity.pdbx_description
1 polymer ?
#
loop_
_entity_poly.entity_id
_entity_poly.type
_entity_poly.pdbx_seq_one_letter_code
_entity_poly.pdbx_strand_id
1 'polypeptide(L)'
;MCALAIVATMQSTKDAISVAEPKKTTVPGFPASDLSDPEGPWQQAMAAAVDLGAPAEEFWPRIAEHGLLVPAALLGKGGWPVLWSRLHR
;
A
#
# COMPACT_ATOMS: atom_id res chain seq x y z
N MET A 1 0.03 -8.32 3.06
CA MET A 1 0.03 -6.93 3.58
C MET A 1 -0.19 -5.91 2.47
N CYS A 2 0.53 -6.02 1.35
CA CYS A 2 0.29 -5.17 0.16
C CYS A 2 -1.18 -5.15 -0.27
N ALA A 3 -1.84 -6.31 -0.36
CA ALA A 3 -3.27 -6.38 -0.70
C ALA A 3 -4.17 -5.58 0.27
N LEU A 4 -3.92 -5.69 1.58
CA LEU A 4 -4.66 -4.92 2.59
C LEU A 4 -4.38 -3.41 2.50
N ALA A 5 -3.14 -3.02 2.22
CA ALA A 5 -2.78 -1.63 1.99
C ALA A 5 -3.46 -1.06 0.72
N ILE A 6 -3.53 -1.84 -0.35
CA ILE A 6 -4.28 -1.50 -1.57
C ILE A 6 -5.75 -1.29 -1.23
N VAL A 7 -6.41 -2.28 -0.61
CA VAL A 7 -7.82 -2.20 -0.20
C VAL A 7 -8.08 -0.97 0.67
N ALA A 8 -7.23 -0.73 1.66
CA ALA A 8 -7.42 0.40 2.58
C ALA A 8 -7.20 1.76 1.90
N THR A 9 -6.28 1.85 0.93
CA THR A 9 -6.09 3.05 0.11
C THR A 9 -7.36 3.38 -0.69
N MET A 10 -8.06 2.34 -1.18
CA MET A 10 -9.30 2.50 -1.93
C MET A 10 -10.49 2.86 -1.04
N GLN A 11 -10.54 2.38 0.20
CA GLN A 11 -11.69 2.56 1.10
C GLN A 11 -11.68 3.89 1.87
N SER A 12 -10.70 4.76 1.66
CA SER A 12 -10.67 6.12 2.24
C SER A 12 -10.92 6.17 3.75
N THR A 13 -9.98 5.66 4.56
CA THR A 13 -10.15 5.66 6.03
C THR A 13 -9.82 7.02 6.63
N LYS A 14 -10.66 7.52 7.55
CA LYS A 14 -10.47 8.82 8.26
C LYS A 14 -9.15 8.95 9.03
N ASP A 15 -8.47 7.84 9.33
CA ASP A 15 -7.21 7.78 10.09
C ASP A 15 -6.10 7.05 9.31
N ALA A 16 -5.95 7.38 8.03
CA ALA A 16 -4.86 6.86 7.19
C ALA A 16 -3.57 7.65 7.36
N ILE A 17 -2.45 6.94 7.32
CA ILE A 17 -1.10 7.50 7.23
C ILE A 17 -0.60 7.35 5.80
N SER A 18 -0.04 8.43 5.26
CA SER A 18 0.63 8.43 3.95
C SER A 18 1.95 7.68 4.04
N VAL A 19 2.04 6.58 3.30
CA VAL A 19 3.24 5.75 3.17
C VAL A 19 4.06 6.15 1.95
N ALA A 20 3.40 6.45 0.85
CA ALA A 20 4.01 7.05 -0.33
C ALA A 20 3.19 8.27 -0.73
N GLU A 21 3.87 9.35 -1.10
CA GLU A 21 3.21 10.60 -1.51
C GLU A 21 2.45 10.43 -2.84
N PRO A 22 1.47 11.30 -3.14
CA PRO A 22 0.82 11.33 -4.44
C PRO A 22 1.83 11.32 -5.60
N LYS A 23 1.54 10.51 -6.62
CA LYS A 23 2.39 10.32 -7.82
C LYS A 23 3.76 9.69 -7.56
N LYS A 24 4.05 9.22 -6.34
CA LYS A 24 5.24 8.41 -6.04
C LYS A 24 4.87 6.93 -6.05
N THR A 25 5.73 6.13 -6.70
CA THR A 25 5.60 4.67 -6.74
C THR A 25 6.55 3.97 -5.78
N THR A 26 7.58 4.67 -5.30
CA THR A 26 8.52 4.12 -4.32
C THR A 26 7.87 4.08 -2.95
N VAL A 27 7.79 2.88 -2.39
CA VAL A 27 7.30 2.62 -1.04
C VAL A 27 8.49 2.41 -0.10
N PRO A 28 8.66 3.28 0.92
CA PRO A 28 9.80 3.20 1.84
C PRO A 28 9.72 1.92 2.69
N GLY A 29 10.85 1.33 3.04
CA GLY A 29 10.90 0.09 3.82
C GLY A 29 12.26 -0.57 3.76
N PHE A 30 12.41 -1.73 4.39
CA PHE A 30 13.59 -2.58 4.23
C PHE A 30 13.17 -4.01 3.82
N PRO A 31 13.34 -4.40 2.54
CA PRO A 31 13.79 -3.55 1.41
C PRO A 31 12.71 -2.53 0.99
N ALA A 32 13.12 -1.42 0.38
CA ALA A 32 12.20 -0.54 -0.32
C ALA A 32 11.63 -1.27 -1.55
N SER A 33 10.41 -0.94 -1.96
CA SER A 33 9.73 -1.57 -3.10
C SER A 33 9.07 -0.53 -3.99
N ASP A 34 8.70 -0.92 -5.21
CA ASP A 34 8.02 -0.05 -6.16
C ASP A 34 6.62 -0.59 -6.48
N LEU A 35 5.61 0.28 -6.45
CA LEU A 35 4.22 -0.06 -6.80
C LEU A 35 4.08 -0.49 -8.26
N SER A 36 4.93 0.02 -9.14
CA SER A 36 4.90 -0.21 -10.60
C SER A 36 5.76 -1.38 -11.06
N ASP A 37 6.55 -1.99 -10.17
CA ASP A 37 7.37 -3.15 -10.50
C ASP A 37 6.48 -4.35 -10.85
N PRO A 38 6.48 -4.84 -12.10
CA PRO A 38 5.64 -5.96 -12.55
C PRO A 38 5.89 -7.25 -11.78
N GLU A 39 7.13 -7.48 -11.35
CA GLU A 39 7.51 -8.67 -10.58
C GLU A 39 7.48 -8.39 -9.06
N GLY A 40 7.17 -7.16 -8.69
CA GLY A 40 7.18 -6.67 -7.31
C GLY A 40 6.01 -7.16 -6.46
N PRO A 41 6.13 -7.07 -5.13
CA PRO A 41 5.15 -7.60 -4.19
C PRO A 41 3.78 -6.89 -4.28
N TRP A 42 3.72 -5.70 -4.88
CA TRP A 42 2.49 -4.93 -5.06
C TRP A 42 1.65 -5.44 -6.22
N GLN A 43 2.29 -5.71 -7.36
CA GLN A 43 1.60 -6.26 -8.54
C GLN A 43 1.12 -7.69 -8.27
N GLN A 44 1.95 -8.51 -7.62
CA GLN A 44 1.55 -9.86 -7.20
C GLN A 44 0.36 -9.84 -6.23
N ALA A 45 0.27 -8.83 -5.37
CA ALA A 45 -0.82 -8.70 -4.40
C ALA A 45 -2.08 -8.05 -4.96
N MET A 46 -2.06 -7.53 -6.19
CA MET A 46 -3.22 -6.86 -6.79
C MET A 46 -4.39 -7.82 -6.99
N ALA A 47 -4.13 -9.05 -7.44
CA ALA A 47 -5.17 -10.07 -7.58
C ALA A 47 -5.90 -10.34 -6.26
N ALA A 48 -5.14 -10.53 -5.18
CA ALA A 48 -5.72 -10.71 -3.84
C ALA A 48 -6.46 -9.46 -3.34
N ALA A 49 -6.04 -8.25 -3.74
CA ALA A 49 -6.76 -7.03 -3.39
C ALA A 49 -8.12 -6.95 -4.11
N VAL A 50 -8.16 -7.36 -5.38
CA VAL A 50 -9.41 -7.44 -6.18
C VAL A 50 -10.37 -8.45 -5.56
N ASP A 51 -9.88 -9.63 -5.16
CA ASP A 51 -10.69 -10.64 -4.47
C ASP A 51 -11.29 -10.11 -3.15
N LEU A 52 -10.62 -9.15 -2.51
CA LEU A 52 -11.07 -8.45 -1.31
C LEU A 52 -11.94 -7.20 -1.60
N GLY A 53 -12.27 -6.94 -2.87
CA GLY A 53 -13.16 -5.87 -3.29
C GLY A 53 -12.47 -4.53 -3.62
N ALA A 54 -11.15 -4.50 -3.82
CA ALA A 54 -10.48 -3.30 -4.32
C ALA A 54 -10.79 -3.08 -5.82
N PRO A 55 -11.26 -1.88 -6.23
CA PRO A 55 -11.43 -1.56 -7.64
C PRO A 55 -10.05 -1.30 -8.28
N ALA A 56 -9.49 -2.33 -8.94
CA ALA A 56 -8.15 -2.26 -9.54
C ALA A 56 -8.00 -1.14 -10.58
N GLU A 57 -9.05 -0.85 -11.35
CA GLU A 57 -9.04 0.22 -12.36
C GLU A 57 -8.86 1.61 -11.74
N GLU A 58 -9.32 1.80 -10.50
CA GLU A 58 -9.22 3.05 -9.77
C GLU A 58 -7.92 3.19 -8.98
N PHE A 59 -7.13 2.11 -8.86
CA PHE A 59 -5.90 2.11 -8.06
C PHE A 59 -4.93 3.20 -8.49
N TRP A 60 -4.57 3.27 -9.78
CA TRP A 60 -3.62 4.26 -10.27
C TRP A 60 -4.14 5.70 -10.16
N PRO A 61 -5.40 6.01 -10.55
CA PRO A 61 -6.01 7.30 -10.25
C PRO A 61 -5.92 7.67 -8.75
N ARG A 62 -6.23 6.74 -7.85
CA ARG A 62 -6.18 6.95 -6.40
C ARG A 62 -4.78 7.24 -5.90
N ILE A 63 -3.78 6.47 -6.35
CA ILE A 63 -2.36 6.70 -6.02
C ILE A 63 -1.87 8.05 -6.57
N ALA A 64 -2.32 8.45 -7.75
CA ALA A 64 -1.96 9.76 -8.32
C ALA A 64 -2.53 10.93 -7.52
N GLU A 65 -3.73 10.77 -6.94
CA GLU A 65 -4.41 11.80 -6.17
C GLU A 65 -3.97 11.86 -4.71
N HIS A 66 -3.84 10.70 -4.04
CA HIS A 66 -3.65 10.62 -2.59
C HIS A 66 -2.37 9.90 -2.16
N GLY A 67 -1.70 9.21 -3.09
CA GLY A 67 -0.58 8.33 -2.75
C GLY A 67 -1.03 7.02 -2.10
N LEU A 68 -0.07 6.28 -1.55
CA LEU A 68 -0.36 5.03 -0.84
C LEU A 68 -0.71 5.34 0.62
N LEU A 69 -1.88 4.87 1.04
CA LEU A 69 -2.43 5.13 2.37
C LEU A 69 -2.58 3.82 3.16
N VAL A 70 -2.21 3.85 4.44
CA VAL A 70 -2.38 2.71 5.34
C VAL A 70 -3.07 3.15 6.63
N PRO A 71 -4.12 2.46 7.09
CA PRO A 71 -4.79 2.77 8.34
C PRO A 71 -3.80 2.76 9.51
N ALA A 72 -3.81 3.81 10.33
CA ALA A 72 -2.92 3.93 11.48
C ALA A 72 -3.03 2.74 12.44
N ALA A 73 -4.23 2.15 12.55
CA ALA A 73 -4.49 0.96 13.34
C ALA A 73 -3.65 -0.26 12.94
N LEU A 74 -3.19 -0.36 11.68
CA LEU A 74 -2.36 -1.47 11.19
C LEU A 74 -0.86 -1.30 11.50
N LEU A 75 -0.40 -0.07 11.74
CA LEU A 75 1.04 0.22 11.84
C LEU A 75 1.63 -0.09 13.22
N GLY A 76 0.82 -0.10 14.28
CA GLY A 76 1.27 -0.34 15.65
C GLY A 76 2.41 0.60 16.10
N LYS A 77 3.16 0.20 17.14
CA LYS A 77 4.34 0.94 17.59
C LYS A 77 5.51 0.69 16.62
N GLY A 78 5.91 1.71 15.87
CA GLY A 78 7.06 1.66 14.94
C GLY A 78 6.75 2.06 13.51
N GLY A 79 5.47 2.25 13.16
CA GLY A 79 5.09 2.77 11.86
C GLY A 79 5.32 1.77 10.70
N TRP A 80 5.18 2.28 9.48
CA TRP A 80 5.30 1.50 8.26
C TRP A 80 6.64 0.75 8.09
N PRO A 81 7.83 1.37 8.30
CA PRO A 81 9.09 0.66 8.09
C PRO A 81 9.27 -0.57 8.98
N VAL A 82 8.81 -0.50 10.23
CA VAL A 82 8.88 -1.63 11.18
C VAL A 82 7.90 -2.73 10.79
N LEU A 83 6.68 -2.38 10.39
CA LEU A 83 5.69 -3.34 9.90
C LEU A 83 6.22 -4.06 8.64
N TRP A 84 6.79 -3.31 7.70
CA TRP A 84 7.32 -3.84 6.44
C TRP A 84 8.50 -4.78 6.65
N SER A 85 9.48 -4.39 7.46
CA SER A 85 10.64 -5.24 7.75
C SER A 85 10.26 -6.58 8.39
N ARG A 86 9.23 -6.62 9.25
CA ARG A 86 8.76 -7.87 9.87
C ARG A 86 8.15 -8.85 8.88
N LEU A 87 7.61 -8.36 7.77
CA LEU A 87 6.97 -9.19 6.75
C LEU A 87 7.92 -9.64 5.65
N HIS A 88 9.13 -9.08 5.63
CA HIS A 88 10.24 -9.50 4.77
C HIS A 88 11.34 -10.27 5.54
N ARG A 89 11.05 -10.71 6.77
CA ARG A 89 11.90 -11.58 7.59
C ARG A 89 11.38 -13.01 7.55
#